data_AF-A0A349V0C1-F1
#
_entry.id   AF-A0A349V0C1-F1
#
_cell.length_a   1.000
_cell.length_b   1.000
_cell.length_c   1.000
_cell.angle_alpha   90.00
_cell.angle_beta   90.00
_cell.angle_gamma   90.00
#
_symmetry.space_group_name_H-M   'P 1'
#
loop_
_entity.id
_entity.type
_entity.pdbx_description
1 polymer ?
#
loop_
_entity_poly.entity_id
_entity_poly.type
_entity_poly.pdbx_seq_one_letter_code
_entity_poly.pdbx_strand_id
1 'polypeptide(L)'
;LIPDTIERICERTCDPAAMASLLKAAGFGEPKHTVDPGIVMQDASYFKAEGVFDADWRSGDSIWALAAPDELEAALGKARELAEIGELQSFMKQHDAPRSEVGQLTFSSSQKI
;
A
#
# COMPACT_ATOMS: atom_id res chain seq x y z
N LEU A 1 -10.55 5.09 -0.46
CA LEU A 1 -11.80 4.30 -0.34
C LEU A 1 -11.97 3.68 1.05
N ILE A 2 -10.90 3.17 1.67
CA ILE A 2 -10.94 2.48 2.98
C ILE A 2 -9.95 3.12 3.98
N PRO A 3 -10.21 4.36 4.44
CA PRO A 3 -9.24 5.13 5.24
C PRO A 3 -8.87 4.46 6.57
N ASP A 4 -9.84 3.89 7.28
CA ASP A 4 -9.62 3.25 8.59
C ASP A 4 -8.76 1.98 8.48
N THR A 5 -8.78 1.31 7.33
CA THR A 5 -7.90 0.17 7.06
C THR A 5 -6.43 0.59 6.92
N ILE A 6 -6.16 1.84 6.54
CA ILE A 6 -4.79 2.39 6.49
C ILE A 6 -4.19 2.46 7.90
N GLU A 7 -4.99 2.86 8.89
CA GLU A 7 -4.52 2.89 10.28
C GLU A 7 -4.14 1.47 10.76
N ARG A 8 -5.00 0.48 10.46
CA ARG A 8 -4.75 -0.92 10.84
C ARG A 8 -3.53 -1.54 10.15
N ILE A 9 -3.21 -1.15 8.91
CA ILE A 9 -1.99 -1.65 8.27
C ILE A 9 -0.76 -0.98 8.88
N CYS A 10 -0.83 0.30 9.26
CA CYS A 10 0.26 0.99 9.94
C CYS A 10 0.63 0.31 11.27
N GLU A 11 -0.36 -0.17 12.03
CA GLU A 11 -0.13 -0.97 13.26
C GLU A 11 0.60 -2.30 13.01
N ARG A 12 0.53 -2.83 11.78
CA ARG A 12 1.15 -4.10 11.38
C ARG A 12 2.49 -3.91 10.67
N THR A 13 2.86 -2.68 10.34
CA THR A 13 4.14 -2.35 9.73
C THR A 13 5.20 -2.04 10.79
N CYS A 14 6.42 -2.53 10.56
CA CYS A 14 7.54 -2.26 11.45
C CYS A 14 8.10 -0.86 11.21
N ASP A 15 8.25 -0.07 12.28
CA ASP A 15 8.98 1.19 12.23
C ASP A 15 10.44 0.95 11.79
N PRO A 16 10.93 1.60 10.72
CA PRO A 16 12.33 1.50 10.29
C PRO A 16 13.35 1.74 11.41
N ALA A 17 13.08 2.63 12.36
CA ALA A 17 13.97 2.89 13.49
C ALA A 17 14.02 1.72 14.49
N ALA A 18 12.88 1.06 14.71
CA ALA A 18 12.81 -0.16 15.51
C ALA A 18 13.58 -1.30 14.82
N MET A 19 13.40 -1.48 13.52
CA MET A 19 14.16 -2.45 12.73
C MET A 19 15.67 -2.18 12.79
N ALA A 20 16.09 -0.92 12.70
CA ALA A 20 17.50 -0.55 12.81
C ALA A 20 18.11 -0.91 14.17
N SER A 21 17.36 -0.67 15.24
CA SER A 21 17.78 -1.02 16.60
C SER A 21 17.94 -2.54 16.77
N LEU A 22 17.00 -3.32 16.22
CA LEU A 22 17.05 -4.79 16.24
C LEU A 22 18.25 -5.34 15.45
N LEU A 23 18.52 -4.79 14.27
CA LEU A 23 19.68 -5.19 13.45
C LEU A 23 21.00 -4.92 14.19
N LYS A 24 21.15 -3.74 14.81
CA LYS A 24 22.33 -3.41 15.63
C LYS A 24 22.49 -4.36 16.81
N ALA A 25 21.41 -4.65 17.54
CA ALA A 25 21.44 -5.60 18.66
C ALA A 25 21.84 -7.01 18.22
N ALA A 26 21.56 -7.39 16.96
CA ALA A 26 21.97 -8.66 16.36
C ALA A 26 23.40 -8.66 15.78
N GLY A 27 24.17 -7.58 15.95
CA GLY A 27 25.56 -7.47 15.46
C GLY A 27 25.67 -7.01 14.01
N PHE A 28 24.63 -6.43 13.43
CA PHE A 28 24.69 -5.77 12.13
C PHE A 28 25.08 -4.30 12.27
N GLY A 29 25.63 -3.73 11.21
CA GLY A 29 25.93 -2.29 11.13
C GLY A 29 24.69 -1.42 10.94
N GLU A 30 24.92 -0.14 10.71
CA GLU A 30 23.85 0.82 10.41
C GLU A 30 23.09 0.38 9.14
N PRO A 31 21.77 0.20 9.20
CA PRO A 31 21.00 -0.12 8.01
C PRO A 31 20.93 1.07 7.06
N LYS A 32 20.99 0.78 5.77
CA LYS A 32 20.67 1.69 4.69
C LYS A 32 19.21 1.50 4.28
N HIS A 33 18.46 2.59 4.23
CA HIS A 33 17.13 2.63 3.66
C HIS A 33 17.19 3.19 2.23
N THR A 34 16.53 2.51 1.30
CA THR A 34 16.41 2.95 -0.10
C THR A 34 14.98 2.84 -0.56
N VAL A 35 14.51 3.90 -1.22
CA VAL A 35 13.21 3.97 -1.88
C VAL A 35 13.47 4.08 -3.38
N ASP A 36 12.75 3.29 -4.17
CA ASP A 36 12.72 3.42 -5.62
C ASP A 36 11.30 3.82 -6.05
N PRO A 37 11.08 5.10 -6.44
CA PRO A 37 9.76 5.56 -6.88
C PRO A 37 9.26 4.91 -8.17
N GLY A 38 10.14 4.28 -8.95
CA GLY A 38 9.80 3.61 -10.20
C GLY A 38 9.27 2.19 -10.00
N ILE A 39 9.53 1.56 -8.84
CA ILE A 39 9.05 0.20 -8.58
C ILE A 39 7.55 0.22 -8.29
N VAL A 40 6.82 -0.61 -9.04
CA VAL A 40 5.39 -0.85 -8.87
C VAL A 40 5.15 -2.35 -8.66
N MET A 41 4.63 -2.72 -7.49
CA MET A 41 4.13 -4.06 -7.23
C MET A 41 2.85 -4.29 -8.04
N GLN A 42 2.69 -5.49 -8.60
CA GLN A 42 1.55 -5.89 -9.44
C GLN A 42 1.48 -5.19 -10.82
N ASP A 43 2.51 -4.44 -11.22
CA ASP A 43 2.68 -3.87 -12.56
C ASP A 43 1.39 -3.13 -13.04
N ALA A 44 1.01 -3.28 -14.31
CA ALA A 44 -0.18 -2.66 -14.88
C ALA A 44 -1.48 -2.96 -14.12
N SER A 45 -1.56 -4.10 -13.42
CA SER A 45 -2.77 -4.48 -12.68
C SER A 45 -2.99 -3.64 -11.41
N TYR A 46 -1.94 -3.02 -10.87
CA TYR A 46 -2.04 -2.08 -9.76
C TYR A 46 -2.84 -0.82 -10.14
N PHE A 47 -2.75 -0.38 -11.40
CA PHE A 47 -3.40 0.83 -11.90
C PHE A 47 -4.80 0.62 -12.45
N LYS A 48 -5.29 -0.62 -12.47
CA LYS A 48 -6.62 -0.96 -12.97
C LYS A 48 -7.66 -0.61 -11.91
N ALA A 49 -8.30 0.56 -12.05
CA ALA A 49 -9.22 1.07 -11.05
C ALA A 49 -10.43 0.14 -10.81
N GLU A 50 -10.91 -0.54 -11.86
CA GLU A 50 -11.99 -1.53 -11.77
C GLU A 50 -11.56 -2.84 -11.08
N GLY A 51 -10.27 -3.02 -10.80
CA GLY A 51 -9.75 -4.15 -10.04
C GLY A 51 -10.39 -4.27 -8.66
N VAL A 52 -10.85 -3.16 -8.07
CA VAL A 52 -11.55 -3.16 -6.77
C VAL A 52 -12.83 -4.01 -6.77
N PHE A 53 -13.46 -4.22 -7.93
CA PHE A 53 -14.67 -5.06 -8.02
C PHE A 53 -14.35 -6.57 -8.09
N ASP A 54 -13.10 -6.91 -8.40
CA ASP A 54 -12.62 -8.28 -8.45
C ASP A 54 -12.17 -8.73 -7.03
N ALA A 55 -12.78 -9.80 -6.54
CA ALA A 55 -12.47 -10.33 -5.21
C ALA A 55 -11.05 -10.92 -5.13
N ASP A 56 -10.54 -11.50 -6.22
CA ASP A 56 -9.20 -12.09 -6.26
C ASP A 56 -8.15 -10.98 -6.28
N TRP A 57 -8.41 -9.89 -7.02
CA TRP A 57 -7.57 -8.69 -7.00
C TRP A 57 -7.51 -8.09 -5.58
N ARG A 58 -8.67 -7.89 -4.93
CA ARG A 58 -8.73 -7.37 -3.55
C ARG A 58 -8.01 -8.26 -2.55
N SER A 59 -8.04 -9.58 -2.76
CA SER A 59 -7.32 -10.54 -1.90
C SER A 59 -5.80 -10.46 -2.09
N GLY A 60 -5.34 -9.99 -3.25
CA GLY A 60 -3.92 -9.76 -3.55
C GLY A 60 -3.36 -8.45 -2.97
N ASP A 61 -4.20 -7.54 -2.49
CA ASP A 61 -3.79 -6.28 -1.87
C ASP A 61 -4.04 -6.32 -0.35
N SER A 62 -3.00 -6.09 0.44
CA SER A 62 -3.06 -6.20 1.90
C SER A 62 -3.98 -5.17 2.57
N ILE A 63 -4.20 -4.01 1.95
CA ILE A 63 -5.10 -3.00 2.50
C ILE A 63 -6.53 -3.46 2.24
N TRP A 64 -6.85 -3.87 1.01
CA TRP A 64 -8.20 -4.38 0.68
C TRP A 64 -8.56 -5.66 1.43
N ALA A 65 -7.60 -6.56 1.66
CA ALA A 65 -7.80 -7.79 2.43
C ALA A 65 -8.10 -7.55 3.92
N LEU A 66 -7.78 -6.35 4.46
CA LEU A 66 -8.00 -5.98 5.86
C LEU A 66 -9.25 -5.13 6.10
N ALA A 67 -9.98 -4.77 5.04
CA ALA A 67 -11.22 -4.03 5.17
C ALA A 67 -12.27 -4.89 5.88
N ALA A 68 -12.94 -4.32 6.88
CA ALA A 68 -14.09 -4.92 7.51
C ALA A 68 -15.26 -5.02 6.50
N PRO A 69 -16.23 -5.93 6.70
CA PRO A 69 -17.31 -6.14 5.73
C PRO A 69 -18.12 -4.88 5.41
N ASP A 70 -18.39 -4.04 6.40
CA ASP A 70 -19.11 -2.76 6.27
C ASP A 70 -18.29 -1.70 5.53
N GLU A 71 -16.99 -1.60 5.81
CA GLU A 71 -16.07 -0.73 5.08
C GLU A 71 -15.92 -1.14 3.63
N LEU A 72 -15.85 -2.45 3.38
CA LEU A 72 -15.78 -3.00 2.04
C LEU A 72 -17.06 -2.68 1.25
N GLU A 73 -18.23 -2.92 1.83
CA GLU A 73 -19.51 -2.55 1.21
C GLU A 73 -19.58 -1.05 0.89
N ALA A 74 -19.20 -0.19 1.84
CA ALA A 74 -19.17 1.27 1.63
C ALA A 74 -18.19 1.67 0.52
N ALA A 75 -16.99 1.08 0.51
CA ALA A 75 -15.96 1.34 -0.50
C ALA A 75 -16.40 0.88 -1.90
N LEU A 76 -17.02 -0.30 -2.02
CA LEU A 76 -17.55 -0.81 -3.27
C LEU A 76 -18.75 0.03 -3.75
N GLY A 77 -19.61 0.49 -2.85
CA GLY A 77 -20.68 1.44 -3.15
C GLY A 77 -20.11 2.72 -3.76
N LYS A 78 -19.10 3.30 -3.10
CA LYS A 78 -18.46 4.53 -3.61
C LYS A 78 -17.75 4.32 -4.94
N ALA A 79 -17.08 3.19 -5.12
CA ALA A 79 -16.43 2.85 -6.38
C ALA A 79 -17.44 2.70 -7.52
N ARG A 80 -18.63 2.13 -7.26
CA ARG A 80 -19.73 2.03 -8.25
C ARG A 80 -20.24 3.42 -8.65
N GLU A 81 -20.52 4.30 -7.69
CA GLU A 81 -20.93 5.68 -7.99
C GLU A 81 -19.92 6.39 -8.91
N LEU A 82 -18.63 6.28 -8.58
CA LEU A 82 -17.55 6.87 -9.37
C LEU A 82 -17.44 6.22 -10.76
N ALA A 83 -17.66 4.91 -10.88
CA ALA A 83 -17.64 4.22 -12.16
C ALA A 83 -18.81 4.65 -13.06
N GLU A 84 -20.01 4.80 -12.49
CA GLU A 84 -21.22 5.23 -13.21
C GLU A 84 -21.08 6.62 -13.82
N ILE A 85 -20.38 7.54 -13.14
CA ILE A 85 -20.09 8.89 -13.64
C ILE A 85 -18.76 8.98 -14.43
N GLY A 86 -18.02 7.87 -14.59
CA GLY A 86 -16.77 7.82 -15.34
C GLY A 86 -15.55 8.44 -14.64
N GLU A 87 -15.60 8.64 -13.32
CA GLU A 87 -14.56 9.28 -12.51
C GLU A 87 -13.70 8.31 -11.70
N LEU A 88 -13.99 7.01 -11.71
CA LEU A 88 -13.25 6.05 -10.88
C LEU A 88 -11.74 6.04 -11.17
N GLN A 89 -11.34 6.06 -12.45
CA GLN A 89 -9.93 6.04 -12.82
C GLN A 89 -9.19 7.33 -12.43
N SER A 90 -9.81 8.50 -12.61
CA SER A 90 -9.21 9.78 -12.22
C SER A 90 -9.08 9.90 -10.71
N PHE A 91 -10.10 9.46 -9.97
CA PHE A 91 -10.07 9.36 -8.52
C PHE A 91 -8.88 8.52 -8.04
N MET A 92 -8.70 7.30 -8.56
CA MET A 92 -7.56 6.44 -8.17
C MET A 92 -6.21 7.08 -8.50
N LYS A 93 -6.07 7.69 -9.69
CA LYS A 93 -4.83 8.38 -10.08
C LYS A 93 -4.50 9.55 -9.17
N GLN A 94 -5.50 10.34 -8.77
CA GLN A 94 -5.30 11.45 -7.86
C GLN A 94 -4.80 10.97 -6.48
N HIS A 95 -5.36 9.86 -5.99
CA HIS A 95 -4.95 9.28 -4.71
C HIS A 95 -3.59 8.54 -4.77
N ASP A 96 -3.16 8.06 -5.94
CA ASP A 96 -1.82 7.48 -6.16
C ASP A 96 -0.75 8.55 -6.48
N ALA A 97 -1.13 9.81 -6.76
CA ALA A 97 -0.20 10.84 -7.23
C ALA A 97 1.07 11.02 -6.37
N PRO A 98 1.02 10.95 -5.03
CA PRO A 98 2.23 11.06 -4.20
C PRO A 98 3.24 9.92 -4.40
N ARG A 99 2.85 8.77 -4.96
CA ARG A 99 3.71 7.58 -5.09
C ARG A 99 5.00 7.85 -5.86
N SER A 100 5.00 8.77 -6.84
CA SER A 100 6.22 9.14 -7.57
C SER A 100 7.26 9.87 -6.71
N GLU A 101 6.86 10.37 -5.53
CA GLU A 101 7.74 11.06 -4.59
C GLU A 101 8.14 10.18 -3.41
N VAL A 102 7.19 9.36 -2.91
CA VAL A 102 7.40 8.54 -1.70
C VAL A 102 7.70 7.07 -1.99
N GLY A 103 7.50 6.62 -3.24
CA GLY A 103 7.60 5.23 -3.65
C GLY A 103 6.50 4.33 -3.09
N GLN A 104 6.47 3.07 -3.56
CA GLN A 104 5.58 2.04 -3.00
C GLN A 104 6.30 1.15 -1.97
N LEU A 105 7.62 1.04 -2.09
CA LEU A 105 8.45 0.15 -1.28
C LEU A 105 9.65 0.87 -0.69
N THR A 106 9.96 0.52 0.56
CA THR A 106 11.21 0.86 1.22
C THR A 106 12.01 -0.41 1.46
N PHE A 107 13.22 -0.48 0.92
CA PHE A 107 14.16 -1.56 1.17
C PHE A 107 15.10 -1.15 2.30
N SER A 108 15.34 -2.07 3.23
CA SER A 108 16.30 -1.88 4.31
C SER A 108 17.36 -2.97 4.24
N SER A 109 18.63 -2.57 4.20
CA SER A 109 19.77 -3.48 4.08
C SER A 109 20.85 -3.15 5.11
N SER A 110 21.47 -4.17 5.69
CA SER A 110 22.61 -4.00 6.60
C SER A 110 23.58 -5.17 6.44
N GLN A 111 24.83 -4.98 6.85
CA GLN A 111 25.89 -5.99 6.81
C GLN A 111 26.28 -6.40 8.22
N LYS A 112 26.56 -7.69 8.40
CA LYS A 112 27.04 -8.23 9.68
C LYS A 112 28.48 -7.78 9.93
N ILE A 113 28.73 -7.30 11.14
CA ILE A 113 30.06 -6.89 11.61
C ILE A 113 30.79 -8.10 12.20
#